data_AF-Q17M97-F1
#
_entry.id   AF-Q17M97-F1
#
_cell.length_a   1.000
_cell.length_b   1.000
_cell.length_c   1.000
_cell.angle_alpha   90.00
_cell.angle_beta   90.00
_cell.angle_gamma   90.00
#
_symmetry.space_group_name_H-M   'P 1'
#
loop_
_entity.id
_entity.type
_entity.pdbx_description
1 polymer ?
#
loop_
_entity_poly.entity_id
_entity_poly.type
_entity_poly.pdbx_seq_one_letter_code
_entity_poly.pdbx_strand_id
1 'polypeptide(L)'
;MSIIKSLSCQSIIGLCTATTRRTPSRSISPFFVLREHPKWPTAIGSSTPVILNSIDDQETATMNDISNIYYGRLPEDSPYVKPFRFYYTQNGKEKSWDLLKVHDSVSVVIFNTTRQKLVLVKQFRPAVYHGLVSEEAGADGRSIDMKKYPPSLAVTLELCAGIVDKPIPLAEIAREEVLEECGYDVPVERLEQIISYRSGVGTSGALQVMFYVEVTDQDKVEAAGGGVGDEIIEVVELSLAEASKLMEKGSVLTSPPAFLFGVLWFLTNRAPKA
;
A
#
# COMPACT_ATOMS: atom_id res chain seq x y z
N MET A 1 31.31 2.06 -39.35
CA MET A 1 31.82 2.54 -38.04
C MET A 1 30.65 3.12 -37.27
N SER A 2 30.47 2.62 -36.05
CA SER A 2 29.28 2.73 -35.20
C SER A 2 29.20 4.10 -34.50
N ILE A 3 28.00 4.68 -34.39
CA ILE A 3 27.61 5.47 -33.20
C ILE A 3 26.19 5.04 -32.82
N ILE A 4 26.12 4.26 -31.75
CA ILE A 4 24.92 3.75 -31.09
C ILE A 4 24.15 4.93 -30.49
N LYS A 5 22.88 5.11 -30.87
CA LYS A 5 21.93 5.94 -30.13
C LYS A 5 21.59 5.21 -28.83
N SER A 6 22.03 5.74 -27.70
CA SER A 6 21.57 5.27 -26.39
C SER A 6 20.08 5.62 -26.24
N LEU A 7 19.23 4.59 -26.29
CA LEU A 7 17.87 4.65 -25.78
C LEU A 7 17.95 4.78 -24.25
N SER A 8 17.82 6.01 -23.72
CA SER A 8 17.52 6.17 -22.31
C SER A 8 16.06 5.78 -22.10
N CYS A 9 15.85 4.63 -21.46
CA CYS A 9 14.57 4.19 -20.95
C CYS A 9 14.01 5.27 -20.02
N GLN A 10 13.02 6.05 -20.48
CA GLN A 10 12.25 6.93 -19.61
C GLN A 10 11.26 6.05 -18.84
N SER A 11 11.66 5.66 -17.64
CA SER A 11 10.73 5.21 -16.61
C SER A 11 9.73 6.35 -16.40
N ILE A 12 8.46 6.08 -16.73
CA ILE A 12 7.34 6.99 -16.48
C ILE A 12 7.16 7.07 -14.96
N ILE A 13 7.92 7.96 -14.35
CA ILE A 13 7.58 8.58 -13.08
C ILE A 13 6.60 9.68 -13.48
N GLY A 14 5.35 9.59 -13.01
CA GLY A 14 4.34 10.62 -13.23
C GLY A 14 4.93 12.01 -12.94
N LEU A 15 4.74 12.95 -13.86
CA LEU A 15 5.29 14.30 -13.81
C LEU A 15 4.77 15.06 -12.56
N CYS A 16 5.44 14.89 -11.42
CA CYS A 16 5.73 15.99 -10.52
C CYS A 16 7.11 16.49 -10.89
N THR A 17 7.19 17.38 -11.88
CA THR A 17 8.48 17.99 -12.25
C THR A 17 8.84 19.03 -11.21
N ALA A 18 10.10 19.03 -10.75
CA ALA A 18 10.65 20.10 -9.93
C ALA A 18 10.39 21.44 -10.63
N THR A 19 9.46 22.24 -10.08
CA THR A 19 9.10 23.52 -10.67
C THR A 19 10.22 24.52 -10.37
N THR A 20 10.62 25.25 -11.40
CA THR A 20 11.62 26.32 -11.29
C THR A 20 10.84 27.62 -11.12
N ARG A 21 11.18 28.45 -10.12
CA ARG A 21 10.51 29.74 -9.89
C ARG A 21 10.40 30.53 -11.21
N ARG A 22 9.18 30.80 -11.65
CA ARG A 22 8.87 31.94 -12.51
C ARG A 22 8.48 33.11 -11.60
N THR A 23 9.04 34.27 -11.88
CA THR A 23 8.73 35.57 -11.25
C THR A 23 7.23 35.89 -11.33
N PRO A 24 6.64 36.60 -10.34
CA PRO A 24 5.20 36.82 -10.31
C PRO A 24 4.81 37.94 -11.27
N SER A 25 4.21 37.59 -12.41
CA SER A 25 3.33 38.51 -13.11
C SER A 25 2.29 37.75 -13.93
N ARG A 26 1.03 38.12 -13.68
CA ARG A 26 -0.23 37.78 -14.38
C ARG A 26 -1.05 36.61 -13.83
N SER A 27 -2.33 36.94 -13.67
CA SER A 27 -3.49 36.20 -13.18
C SER A 27 -3.50 34.70 -13.46
N ILE A 28 -3.70 33.92 -12.41
CA ILE A 28 -3.91 32.47 -12.49
C ILE A 28 -5.38 32.20 -12.82
N SER A 29 -5.63 31.58 -13.96
CA SER A 29 -6.90 30.90 -14.29
C SER A 29 -7.00 29.60 -13.49
N PRO A 30 -8.13 29.27 -12.84
CA PRO A 30 -8.27 28.06 -12.04
C PRO A 30 -8.76 26.91 -12.93
N PHE A 31 -7.90 26.34 -13.76
CA PHE A 31 -8.20 25.07 -14.44
C PHE A 31 -6.91 24.31 -14.68
N PHE A 32 -6.46 23.57 -13.65
CA PHE A 32 -5.58 22.44 -13.85
C PHE A 32 -6.48 21.27 -14.26
N VAL A 33 -6.66 21.07 -15.56
CA VAL A 33 -7.20 19.81 -16.08
C VAL A 33 -6.04 18.82 -16.05
N LEU A 34 -6.05 17.91 -15.09
CA LEU A 34 -5.22 16.71 -15.18
C LEU A 34 -5.60 16.02 -16.50
N ARG A 35 -4.63 15.84 -17.39
CA ARG A 35 -4.82 15.04 -18.61
C ARG A 35 -5.37 13.69 -18.20
N GLU A 36 -6.40 13.20 -18.92
CA GLU A 36 -6.94 11.85 -18.78
C GLU A 36 -5.80 10.85 -18.62
N HIS A 37 -5.68 10.29 -17.42
CA HIS A 37 -4.77 9.19 -17.16
C HIS A 37 -5.36 7.95 -17.84
N PRO A 38 -4.53 7.05 -18.42
CA PRO A 38 -5.04 5.77 -18.88
C PRO A 38 -5.77 5.11 -17.71
N LYS A 39 -7.06 4.85 -17.90
CA LYS A 39 -7.92 4.19 -16.92
C LYS A 39 -7.18 2.95 -16.42
N TRP A 40 -7.24 2.68 -15.11
CA TRP A 40 -7.09 1.31 -14.60
C TRP A 40 -7.85 0.40 -15.56
N PRO A 41 -7.32 -0.76 -16.03
CA PRO A 41 -7.92 -1.49 -17.14
C PRO A 41 -9.40 -1.77 -16.90
N THR A 42 -10.24 -0.86 -17.38
CA THR A 42 -11.68 -1.00 -17.48
C THR A 42 -11.91 -1.30 -18.95
N ALA A 43 -12.20 -2.57 -19.21
CA ALA A 43 -12.66 -3.09 -20.49
C ALA A 43 -11.63 -3.13 -21.64
N ILE A 44 -10.95 -4.27 -21.74
CA ILE A 44 -10.81 -4.95 -23.03
C ILE A 44 -11.78 -6.12 -22.99
N GLY A 45 -12.97 -5.95 -23.58
CA GLY A 45 -13.91 -7.04 -23.88
C GLY A 45 -14.60 -7.72 -22.69
N SER A 46 -15.88 -7.38 -22.46
CA SER A 46 -16.96 -8.20 -21.87
C SER A 46 -16.66 -9.23 -20.75
N SER A 47 -15.61 -9.04 -19.97
CA SER A 47 -15.38 -9.74 -18.71
C SER A 47 -14.86 -8.69 -17.74
N THR A 48 -15.57 -8.52 -16.64
CA THR A 48 -15.10 -7.77 -15.48
C THR A 48 -13.67 -8.25 -15.17
N PRO A 49 -12.67 -7.35 -15.00
CA PRO A 49 -11.39 -7.77 -14.48
C PRO A 49 -11.68 -8.44 -13.13
N VAL A 50 -11.37 -9.72 -13.03
CA VAL A 50 -11.46 -10.45 -11.76
C VAL A 50 -10.38 -9.85 -10.88
N ILE A 51 -10.74 -8.93 -10.00
CA ILE A 51 -9.88 -8.55 -8.88
C ILE A 51 -9.73 -9.84 -8.08
N LEU A 52 -8.52 -10.40 -8.06
CA LEU A 52 -8.20 -11.63 -7.35
C LEU A 52 -8.14 -11.40 -5.82
N ASN A 53 -9.07 -10.63 -5.28
CA ASN A 53 -9.35 -10.59 -3.85
C ASN A 53 -10.31 -11.72 -3.43
N SER A 54 -10.91 -12.41 -4.41
CA SER A 54 -11.99 -13.39 -4.23
C SER A 54 -11.54 -14.80 -3.82
N ILE A 55 -10.48 -14.91 -3.03
CA ILE A 55 -10.10 -16.19 -2.42
C ILE A 55 -10.88 -16.29 -1.11
N ASP A 56 -11.95 -17.09 -1.14
CA ASP A 56 -12.98 -17.27 -0.10
C ASP A 56 -13.64 -15.96 0.37
N ASP A 57 -14.74 -15.58 -0.29
CA ASP A 57 -15.55 -14.39 0.04
C ASP A 57 -16.42 -14.63 1.29
N GLN A 58 -15.79 -14.67 2.46
CA GLN A 58 -16.44 -14.31 3.72
C GLN A 58 -15.90 -12.97 4.21
N GLU A 59 -15.84 -11.96 3.34
CA GLU A 59 -15.56 -10.59 3.78
C GLU A 59 -16.60 -10.19 4.83
N THR A 60 -16.12 -9.76 6.00
CA THR A 60 -17.00 -9.43 7.11
C THR A 60 -17.96 -8.30 6.71
N ALA A 61 -19.25 -8.45 7.00
CA ALA A 61 -20.28 -7.46 6.66
C ALA A 61 -19.95 -6.04 7.21
N THR A 62 -19.15 -5.99 8.28
CA THR A 62 -18.66 -4.77 8.93
C THR A 62 -17.58 -4.03 8.12
N MET A 63 -16.66 -4.74 7.43
CA MET A 63 -15.58 -4.09 6.67
C MET A 63 -16.11 -3.27 5.48
N ASN A 64 -17.22 -3.72 4.91
CA ASN A 64 -17.82 -3.09 3.73
C ASN A 64 -18.92 -2.07 4.07
N ASP A 65 -19.29 -1.88 5.34
CA ASP A 65 -20.28 -0.90 5.79
C ASP A 65 -19.70 0.52 5.84
N ILE A 66 -19.35 1.04 4.66
CA ILE A 66 -18.78 2.38 4.49
C ILE A 66 -19.80 3.28 3.81
N SER A 67 -20.11 4.39 4.47
CA SER A 67 -21.08 5.38 4.00
C SER A 67 -20.61 6.79 4.36
N ASN A 68 -21.32 7.80 3.83
CA ASN A 68 -21.09 9.21 4.16
C ASN A 68 -19.64 9.69 3.90
N ILE A 69 -19.09 9.34 2.73
CA ILE A 69 -17.74 9.74 2.33
C ILE A 69 -17.74 11.24 1.96
N TYR A 70 -16.76 11.97 2.47
CA TYR A 70 -16.52 13.37 2.10
C TYR A 70 -15.04 13.74 2.30
N TYR A 71 -14.60 14.81 1.65
CA TYR A 71 -13.27 15.38 1.80
C TYR A 71 -13.29 16.56 2.76
N GLY A 72 -12.31 16.57 3.67
CA GLY A 72 -12.03 17.67 4.58
C GLY A 72 -10.65 18.28 4.31
N ARG A 73 -10.39 19.44 4.91
CA ARG A 73 -9.03 19.98 4.95
C ARG A 73 -8.19 19.15 5.92
N LEU A 74 -6.95 18.87 5.55
CA LEU A 74 -5.99 18.24 6.45
C LEU A 74 -5.67 19.19 7.61
N PRO A 75 -5.83 18.77 8.88
CA PRO A 75 -5.43 19.57 10.03
C PRO A 75 -3.92 19.84 10.04
N GLU A 76 -3.51 21.03 10.49
CA GLU A 76 -2.09 21.41 10.56
C GLU A 76 -1.28 20.53 11.54
N ASP A 77 -1.95 20.00 12.57
CA ASP A 77 -1.39 19.20 13.65
C ASP A 77 -1.60 17.68 13.45
N SER A 78 -1.90 17.24 12.23
CA SER A 78 -2.08 15.81 11.94
C SER A 78 -0.90 14.97 12.49
N PRO A 79 -1.19 13.92 13.30
CA PRO A 79 -0.16 13.05 13.83
C PRO A 79 0.40 12.08 12.77
N TYR A 80 -0.27 11.94 11.62
CA TYR A 80 0.05 10.94 10.60
C TYR A 80 0.72 11.52 9.35
N VAL A 81 0.27 12.69 8.88
CA VAL A 81 0.72 13.25 7.60
C VAL A 81 0.90 14.76 7.72
N LYS A 82 2.09 15.26 7.37
CA LYS A 82 2.38 16.71 7.35
C LYS A 82 2.90 17.13 5.97
N PRO A 83 2.12 17.88 5.17
CA PRO A 83 2.57 18.35 3.86
C PRO A 83 3.54 19.52 4.01
N PHE A 84 4.58 19.55 3.19
CA PHE A 84 5.53 20.65 3.15
C PHE A 84 6.16 20.80 1.76
N ARG A 85 6.65 22.00 1.44
CA ARG A 85 7.42 22.24 0.22
C ARG A 85 8.90 22.29 0.55
N PHE A 86 9.67 21.38 -0.06
CA PHE A 86 11.12 21.30 0.06
C PHE A 86 11.78 22.13 -1.03
N TYR A 87 12.62 23.09 -0.64
CA TYR A 87 13.38 23.94 -1.56
C TYR A 87 14.86 23.54 -1.55
N TYR A 88 15.46 23.42 -2.73
CA TYR A 88 16.87 23.06 -2.86
C TYR A 88 17.49 23.68 -4.11
N THR A 89 18.81 23.84 -4.09
CA THR A 89 19.57 24.29 -5.26
C THR A 89 20.36 23.12 -5.82
N GLN A 90 20.19 22.84 -7.11
CA GLN A 90 20.98 21.82 -7.82
C GLN A 90 21.63 22.46 -9.04
N ASN A 91 22.95 22.40 -9.12
CA ASN A 91 23.76 22.98 -10.20
C ASN A 91 23.43 24.47 -10.43
N GLY A 92 23.36 25.24 -9.34
CA GLY A 92 23.03 26.68 -9.39
C GLY A 92 21.57 27.01 -9.71
N LYS A 93 20.69 26.00 -9.85
CA LYS A 93 19.27 26.18 -10.14
C LYS A 93 18.42 25.90 -8.91
N GLU A 94 17.64 26.89 -8.47
CA GLU A 94 16.62 26.69 -7.45
C GLU A 94 15.50 25.78 -7.96
N LYS A 95 15.09 24.85 -7.10
CA LYS A 95 14.04 23.87 -7.32
C LYS A 95 13.18 23.76 -6.08
N SER A 96 11.93 23.34 -6.28
CA SER A 96 11.05 22.94 -5.20
C SER A 96 10.41 21.58 -5.47
N TRP A 97 10.03 20.89 -4.41
CA TRP A 97 9.29 19.63 -4.43
C TRP A 97 8.24 19.62 -3.31
N ASP A 98 7.03 19.15 -3.60
CA ASP A 98 5.97 19.01 -2.61
C ASP A 98 6.02 17.61 -2.01
N LEU A 99 6.17 17.52 -0.69
CA LEU A 99 6.41 16.29 0.04
C LEU A 99 5.44 16.15 1.22
N LEU A 100 5.30 14.91 1.67
CA LEU A 100 4.53 14.49 2.83
C LEU A 100 5.51 13.89 3.84
N LYS A 101 5.56 14.46 5.05
CA LYS A 101 6.20 13.79 6.17
C LYS A 101 5.18 12.81 6.76
N VAL A 102 5.53 11.53 6.72
CA VAL A 102 4.77 10.41 7.30
C VAL A 102 5.70 9.58 8.18
N HIS A 103 5.15 8.60 8.90
CA HIS A 103 5.95 7.68 9.71
C HIS A 103 6.73 6.69 8.84
N ASP A 104 7.87 6.25 9.35
CA ASP A 104 8.52 5.03 8.88
C ASP A 104 7.64 3.83 9.29
N SER A 105 7.87 2.65 8.69
CA SER A 105 7.00 1.49 8.94
C SER A 105 7.75 0.16 8.94
N VAL A 106 7.12 -0.86 9.50
CA VAL A 106 7.53 -2.27 9.38
C VAL A 106 6.50 -3.04 8.55
N SER A 107 6.91 -4.17 7.97
CA SER A 107 6.00 -5.15 7.37
C SER A 107 6.53 -6.56 7.58
N VAL A 108 5.65 -7.56 7.65
CA VAL A 108 6.02 -8.93 8.00
C VAL A 108 5.43 -9.93 7.01
N VAL A 109 6.32 -10.74 6.42
CA VAL A 109 5.93 -11.96 5.71
C VAL A 109 5.77 -13.07 6.75
N ILE A 110 4.56 -13.57 6.92
CA ILE A 110 4.23 -14.59 7.93
C ILE A 110 3.89 -15.90 7.22
N PHE A 111 4.58 -16.98 7.57
CA PHE A 111 4.28 -18.32 7.05
C PHE A 111 3.90 -19.28 8.16
N ASN A 112 2.65 -19.76 8.15
CA ASN A 112 2.22 -20.82 9.05
C ASN A 112 2.71 -22.17 8.53
N THR A 113 3.65 -22.76 9.25
CA THR A 113 4.29 -24.04 8.90
C THR A 113 3.43 -25.25 9.25
N THR A 114 2.49 -25.13 10.21
CA THR A 114 1.54 -26.21 10.53
C THR A 114 0.58 -26.46 9.36
N ARG A 115 0.06 -25.38 8.77
CA ARG A 115 -0.94 -25.42 7.70
C ARG A 115 -0.38 -25.18 6.30
N GLN A 116 0.90 -24.82 6.19
CA GLN A 116 1.58 -24.50 4.94
C GLN A 116 0.88 -23.34 4.19
N LYS A 117 0.58 -22.27 4.94
CA LYS A 117 -0.19 -21.11 4.48
C LYS A 117 0.59 -19.81 4.71
N LEU A 118 0.57 -18.92 3.72
CA LEU A 118 0.93 -17.52 3.93
C LEU A 118 -0.20 -16.83 4.68
N VAL A 119 0.14 -16.16 5.78
CA VAL A 119 -0.79 -15.35 6.56
C VAL A 119 -0.66 -13.90 6.10
N LEU A 120 -1.79 -13.32 5.72
CA LEU A 120 -1.94 -11.99 5.14
C LEU A 120 -3.11 -11.29 5.82
N VAL A 121 -3.32 -10.03 5.49
CA VAL A 121 -4.45 -9.25 6.01
C VAL A 121 -5.24 -8.57 4.89
N LYS A 122 -6.54 -8.40 5.11
CA LYS A 122 -7.42 -7.54 4.31
C LYS A 122 -7.91 -6.36 5.14
N GLN A 123 -7.95 -5.19 4.54
CA GLN A 123 -8.53 -3.99 5.14
C GLN A 123 -8.93 -2.97 4.08
N PHE A 124 -9.89 -2.09 4.40
CA PHE A 124 -10.25 -0.98 3.51
C PHE A 124 -9.18 0.11 3.54
N ARG A 125 -8.71 0.53 2.37
CA ARG A 125 -7.75 1.63 2.22
C ARG A 125 -8.39 2.86 1.57
N PRO A 126 -8.69 3.94 2.33
CA PRO A 126 -9.31 5.15 1.79
C PRO A 126 -8.54 5.80 0.64
N ALA A 127 -7.21 5.71 0.65
CA ALA A 127 -6.37 6.26 -0.42
C ALA A 127 -6.52 5.50 -1.75
N VAL A 128 -6.69 4.18 -1.70
CA VAL A 128 -6.99 3.36 -2.88
C VAL A 128 -8.38 3.71 -3.40
N TYR A 129 -9.36 3.82 -2.50
CA TYR A 129 -10.71 4.22 -2.88
C TYR A 129 -10.73 5.58 -3.56
N HIS A 130 -10.08 6.60 -2.98
CA HIS A 130 -9.90 7.91 -3.61
C HIS A 130 -9.30 7.81 -5.01
N GLY A 131 -8.26 6.99 -5.21
CA GLY A 131 -7.66 6.76 -6.52
C GLY A 131 -8.65 6.25 -7.56
N LEU A 132 -9.58 5.37 -7.16
CA LEU A 132 -10.62 4.80 -8.04
C LEU A 132 -11.72 5.80 -8.41
N VAL A 133 -12.07 6.71 -7.50
CA VAL A 133 -13.25 7.58 -7.63
C VAL A 133 -12.92 9.04 -7.91
N SER A 134 -11.65 9.45 -7.86
CA SER A 134 -11.23 10.87 -7.87
C SER A 134 -11.77 11.71 -9.03
N GLU A 135 -11.97 11.13 -10.21
CA GLU A 135 -12.55 11.83 -11.38
C GLU A 135 -14.06 12.10 -11.22
N GLU A 136 -14.76 11.31 -10.40
CA GLU A 136 -16.22 11.34 -10.24
C GLU A 136 -16.67 11.80 -8.83
N ALA A 137 -15.74 11.88 -7.87
CA ALA A 137 -16.04 12.17 -6.48
C ALA A 137 -16.58 13.59 -6.23
N GLY A 138 -16.35 14.50 -7.19
CA GLY A 138 -16.54 15.93 -7.00
C GLY A 138 -15.48 16.53 -6.05
N ALA A 139 -15.52 17.84 -5.87
CA ALA A 139 -14.52 18.55 -5.06
C ALA A 139 -14.58 18.19 -3.56
N ASP A 140 -15.71 17.68 -3.08
CA ASP A 140 -15.97 17.41 -1.67
C ASP A 140 -16.22 15.93 -1.35
N GLY A 141 -16.09 15.04 -2.34
CA GLY A 141 -16.26 13.59 -2.16
C GLY A 141 -17.70 13.11 -1.99
N ARG A 142 -18.70 14.00 -1.94
CA ARG A 142 -20.10 13.63 -1.63
C ARG A 142 -20.89 13.10 -2.83
N SER A 143 -20.33 13.20 -4.03
CA SER A 143 -21.01 12.85 -5.28
C SER A 143 -20.70 11.42 -5.76
N ILE A 144 -19.97 10.64 -4.97
CA ILE A 144 -19.55 9.28 -5.34
C ILE A 144 -20.78 8.37 -5.47
N ASP A 145 -20.93 7.74 -6.64
CA ASP A 145 -21.90 6.66 -6.84
C ASP A 145 -21.38 5.36 -6.21
N MET A 146 -21.78 5.11 -4.97
CA MET A 146 -21.37 3.93 -4.20
C MET A 146 -21.89 2.60 -4.79
N LYS A 147 -22.90 2.62 -5.68
CA LYS A 147 -23.34 1.40 -6.38
C LYS A 147 -22.40 1.05 -7.51
N LYS A 148 -21.89 2.07 -8.21
CA LYS A 148 -20.88 1.92 -9.26
C LYS A 148 -19.50 1.62 -8.67
N TYR A 149 -19.19 2.20 -7.52
CA TYR A 149 -17.93 2.03 -6.80
C TYR A 149 -18.18 1.50 -5.39
N PRO A 150 -18.53 0.22 -5.21
CA PRO A 150 -18.69 -0.33 -3.87
C PRO A 150 -17.36 -0.25 -3.10
N PRO A 151 -17.39 -0.01 -1.77
CA PRO A 151 -16.17 0.10 -0.94
C PRO A 151 -15.22 -1.09 -1.03
N SER A 152 -15.77 -2.29 -1.26
CA SER A 152 -15.00 -3.53 -1.45
C SER A 152 -13.94 -3.45 -2.55
N LEU A 153 -14.10 -2.56 -3.54
CA LEU A 153 -13.08 -2.31 -4.56
C LEU A 153 -11.76 -1.75 -4.01
N ALA A 154 -11.78 -1.18 -2.81
CA ALA A 154 -10.62 -0.65 -2.12
C ALA A 154 -10.26 -1.42 -0.84
N VAL A 155 -10.83 -2.61 -0.67
CA VAL A 155 -10.26 -3.61 0.23
C VAL A 155 -9.01 -4.16 -0.43
N THR A 156 -7.91 -4.12 0.28
CA THR A 156 -6.58 -4.49 -0.20
C THR A 156 -6.12 -5.74 0.51
N LEU A 157 -5.45 -6.64 -0.22
CA LEU A 157 -4.72 -7.76 0.37
C LEU A 157 -3.29 -7.31 0.66
N GLU A 158 -2.83 -7.42 1.90
CA GLU A 158 -1.59 -6.85 2.37
C GLU A 158 -0.77 -7.81 3.25
N LEU A 159 0.49 -7.47 3.47
CA LEU A 159 1.27 -8.05 4.57
C LEU A 159 0.81 -7.40 5.87
N CYS A 160 0.98 -8.10 6.99
CA CYS A 160 0.91 -7.48 8.31
C CYS A 160 1.93 -6.34 8.39
N ALA A 161 1.52 -5.16 8.87
CA ALA A 161 2.35 -3.96 8.82
C ALA A 161 1.91 -2.86 9.79
N GLY A 162 2.89 -2.22 10.42
CA GLY A 162 2.68 -1.15 11.40
C GLY A 162 3.55 0.08 11.18
N ILE A 163 3.12 1.22 11.70
CA ILE A 163 3.95 2.44 11.72
C ILE A 163 4.96 2.41 12.86
N VAL A 164 6.08 3.09 12.69
CA VAL A 164 7.08 3.29 13.74
C VAL A 164 6.74 4.56 14.51
N ASP A 165 5.88 4.45 15.51
CA ASP A 165 5.37 5.56 16.33
C ASP A 165 5.89 5.56 17.78
N LYS A 166 6.66 4.54 18.14
CA LYS A 166 7.22 4.32 19.48
C LYS A 166 8.73 4.06 19.44
N PRO A 167 9.50 4.47 20.47
CA PRO A 167 10.95 4.39 20.47
C PRO A 167 11.47 3.02 20.95
N ILE A 168 10.99 1.93 20.34
CA ILE A 168 11.41 0.55 20.62
C ILE A 168 12.08 -0.07 19.38
N PRO A 169 12.81 -1.20 19.51
CA PRO A 169 13.41 -1.88 18.36
C PRO A 169 12.37 -2.25 17.28
N LEU A 170 12.73 -2.13 16.00
CA LEU A 170 11.80 -2.41 14.89
C LEU A 170 11.26 -3.85 14.89
N ALA A 171 12.04 -4.82 15.36
CA ALA A 171 11.60 -6.20 15.50
C ALA A 171 10.54 -6.37 16.60
N GLU A 172 10.59 -5.55 17.65
CA GLU A 172 9.55 -5.54 18.71
C GLU A 172 8.24 -4.96 18.16
N ILE A 173 8.31 -3.87 17.38
CA ILE A 173 7.14 -3.32 16.68
C ILE A 173 6.55 -4.39 15.75
N ALA A 174 7.38 -5.02 14.92
CA ALA A 174 6.93 -6.07 14.01
C ALA A 174 6.29 -7.26 14.74
N ARG A 175 6.80 -7.66 15.91
CA ARG A 175 6.17 -8.70 16.75
C ARG A 175 4.79 -8.26 17.25
N GLU A 176 4.67 -7.02 17.76
CA GLU A 176 3.40 -6.46 18.24
C GLU A 176 2.35 -6.47 17.13
N GLU A 177 2.70 -6.04 15.92
CA GLU A 177 1.79 -6.08 14.76
C GLU A 177 1.36 -7.52 14.38
N VAL A 178 2.28 -8.48 14.43
CA VAL A 178 1.97 -9.90 14.15
C VAL A 178 0.94 -10.46 15.15
N LEU A 179 0.99 -10.02 16.41
CA LEU A 179 0.00 -10.37 17.42
C LEU A 179 -1.31 -9.61 17.22
N GLU A 180 -1.25 -8.29 17.05
CA GLU A 180 -2.40 -7.40 16.97
C GLU A 180 -3.23 -7.64 15.71
N GLU A 181 -2.60 -7.69 14.54
CA GLU A 181 -3.31 -7.86 13.27
C GLU A 181 -3.57 -9.33 12.93
N CYS A 182 -2.61 -10.21 13.21
CA CYS A 182 -2.65 -11.61 12.75
C CYS A 182 -2.88 -12.64 13.87
N GLY A 183 -2.85 -12.26 15.14
CA GLY A 183 -3.16 -13.13 16.28
C GLY A 183 -2.11 -14.20 16.58
N TYR A 184 -0.85 -13.98 16.21
CA TYR A 184 0.26 -14.90 16.54
C TYR A 184 1.24 -14.21 17.50
N ASP A 185 1.57 -14.89 18.60
CA ASP A 185 2.60 -14.43 19.53
C ASP A 185 3.87 -15.26 19.33
N VAL A 186 4.97 -14.60 19.01
CA VAL A 186 6.26 -15.23 18.75
C VAL A 186 7.38 -14.49 19.46
N PRO A 187 8.42 -15.19 19.94
CA PRO A 187 9.62 -14.54 20.45
C PRO A 187 10.29 -13.70 19.35
N VAL A 188 10.78 -12.51 19.72
CA VAL A 188 11.34 -11.53 18.78
C VAL A 188 12.53 -12.08 17.99
N GLU A 189 13.25 -13.04 18.56
CA GLU A 189 14.40 -13.70 17.94
C GLU A 189 14.04 -14.56 16.72
N ARG A 190 12.75 -14.88 16.53
CA ARG A 190 12.26 -15.56 15.31
C ARG A 190 12.02 -14.60 14.15
N LEU A 191 11.96 -13.30 14.39
CA LEU A 191 11.82 -12.32 13.31
C LEU A 191 13.15 -12.09 12.61
N GLU A 192 13.21 -12.44 11.32
CA GLU A 192 14.35 -12.20 10.46
C GLU A 192 14.13 -10.90 9.67
N GLN A 193 15.01 -9.91 9.83
CA GLN A 193 14.96 -8.73 8.97
C GLN A 193 15.43 -9.09 7.56
N ILE A 194 14.57 -8.89 6.57
CA ILE A 194 14.85 -9.23 5.17
C ILE A 194 15.50 -8.08 4.43
N ILE A 195 14.87 -6.91 4.47
CA ILE A 195 15.31 -5.74 3.71
C ILE A 195 14.79 -4.44 4.30
N SER A 196 15.51 -3.35 4.06
CA SER A 196 15.07 -1.99 4.34
C SER A 196 15.09 -1.16 3.06
N TYR A 197 14.05 -0.40 2.79
CA TYR A 197 13.90 0.36 1.56
C TYR A 197 13.08 1.64 1.75
N ARG A 198 13.11 2.53 0.74
CA ARG A 198 12.36 3.79 0.76
C ARG A 198 11.04 3.61 0.03
N SER A 199 9.93 3.78 0.75
CA SER A 199 8.58 3.78 0.20
C SER A 199 8.16 5.21 -0.22
N GLY A 200 7.28 5.30 -1.22
CA GLY A 200 6.74 6.58 -1.67
C GLY A 200 7.80 7.60 -2.11
N VAL A 201 8.86 7.18 -2.82
CA VAL A 201 10.04 8.02 -3.14
C VAL A 201 9.73 9.35 -3.86
N GLY A 202 8.55 9.47 -4.48
CA GLY A 202 8.11 10.71 -5.12
C GLY A 202 7.42 11.71 -4.18
N THR A 203 6.95 11.26 -3.01
CA THR A 203 6.09 12.05 -2.12
C THR A 203 6.52 12.04 -0.66
N SER A 204 7.03 10.93 -0.12
CA SER A 204 7.44 10.84 1.29
C SER A 204 8.88 10.39 1.50
N GLY A 205 9.32 9.34 0.80
CA GLY A 205 10.62 8.72 1.08
C GLY A 205 10.71 8.06 2.46
N ALA A 206 9.58 7.64 3.02
CA ALA A 206 9.52 6.95 4.32
C ALA A 206 10.32 5.64 4.26
N LEU A 207 11.02 5.31 5.35
CA LEU A 207 11.69 4.02 5.49
C LEU A 207 10.64 2.94 5.75
N GLN A 208 10.74 1.82 5.04
CA GLN A 208 10.06 0.59 5.41
C GLN A 208 11.08 -0.52 5.65
N VAL A 209 10.89 -1.28 6.73
CA VAL A 209 11.71 -2.45 7.07
C VAL A 209 10.84 -3.70 7.05
N MET A 210 11.20 -4.66 6.20
CA MET A 210 10.47 -5.90 6.04
C MET A 210 11.12 -7.02 6.85
N PHE A 211 10.31 -7.77 7.56
CA PHE A 211 10.67 -8.96 8.33
C PHE A 211 10.02 -10.21 7.74
N TYR A 212 10.54 -11.37 8.14
CA TYR A 212 9.96 -12.68 7.89
C TYR A 212 9.88 -13.44 9.19
N VAL A 213 8.81 -14.22 9.36
CA VAL A 213 8.66 -15.13 10.48
C VAL A 213 7.87 -16.37 10.08
N GLU A 214 8.32 -17.53 10.56
CA GLU A 214 7.51 -18.75 10.55
C GLU A 214 6.69 -18.79 11.84
N VAL A 215 5.43 -19.21 11.75
CA VAL A 215 4.53 -19.45 12.89
C VAL A 215 3.98 -20.87 12.84
N THR A 216 3.45 -21.35 13.97
CA THR A 216 2.68 -22.58 14.06
C THR A 216 1.30 -22.31 14.65
N ASP A 217 0.41 -23.30 14.62
CA ASP A 217 -0.90 -23.17 15.28
C ASP A 217 -0.77 -23.08 16.82
N GLN A 218 0.37 -23.43 17.41
CA GLN A 218 0.64 -23.23 18.84
C GLN A 218 1.00 -21.78 19.18
N ASP A 219 1.49 -21.00 18.21
CA ASP A 219 1.78 -19.58 18.38
C ASP A 219 0.49 -18.74 18.32
N LYS A 220 -0.66 -19.34 17.94
CA LYS A 220 -1.94 -18.63 17.81
C LYS A 220 -2.51 -18.30 19.19
N VAL A 221 -2.84 -17.03 19.40
CA VAL A 221 -3.50 -16.55 20.63
C VAL A 221 -5.00 -16.42 20.36
N GLU A 222 -5.80 -17.12 21.16
CA GLU A 222 -7.27 -17.04 21.09
C GLU A 222 -7.75 -15.60 21.35
N ALA A 223 -8.72 -15.15 20.55
CA ALA A 223 -9.27 -13.79 20.56
C ALA A 223 -8.30 -12.64 20.18
N ALA A 224 -7.08 -12.94 19.73
CA ALA A 224 -6.18 -11.97 19.12
C ALA A 224 -6.29 -11.95 17.58
N GLY A 225 -5.73 -10.92 16.95
CA GLY A 225 -5.87 -10.65 15.53
C GLY A 225 -7.04 -9.70 15.23
N GLY A 226 -7.02 -9.13 14.03
CA GLY A 226 -8.05 -8.19 13.57
C GLY A 226 -7.74 -6.70 13.82
N GLY A 227 -6.55 -6.40 14.35
CA GLY A 227 -6.09 -5.04 14.64
C GLY A 227 -6.44 -4.60 16.05
N VAL A 228 -6.14 -3.34 16.36
CA VAL A 228 -6.40 -2.72 17.67
C VAL A 228 -7.27 -1.47 17.55
N GLY A 229 -7.97 -1.14 18.64
CA GLY A 229 -8.80 0.07 18.69
C GLY A 229 -9.98 0.02 17.70
N ASP A 230 -9.99 0.95 16.75
CA ASP A 230 -11.04 1.11 15.74
C ASP A 230 -10.69 0.42 14.40
N GLU A 231 -9.60 -0.34 14.36
CA GLU A 231 -9.18 -1.06 13.16
C GLU A 231 -10.14 -2.21 12.84
N ILE A 232 -10.37 -2.44 11.54
CA ILE A 232 -11.15 -3.55 11.02
C ILE A 232 -10.27 -4.28 10.02
N ILE A 233 -9.56 -5.30 10.51
CA ILE A 233 -8.63 -6.10 9.74
C ILE A 233 -9.11 -7.54 9.72
N GLU A 234 -9.04 -8.19 8.57
CA GLU A 234 -9.37 -9.60 8.41
C GLU A 234 -8.10 -10.39 8.12
N VAL A 235 -7.87 -11.47 8.85
CA VAL A 235 -6.74 -12.38 8.61
C VAL A 235 -7.10 -13.34 7.49
N VAL A 236 -6.26 -13.40 6.46
CA VAL A 236 -6.44 -14.26 5.28
C VAL A 236 -5.28 -15.22 5.14
N GLU A 237 -5.58 -16.48 4.79
CA GLU A 237 -4.57 -17.52 4.63
C GLU A 237 -4.54 -18.11 3.23
N LEU A 238 -3.42 -17.89 2.52
CA LEU A 238 -3.24 -18.40 1.16
C LEU A 238 -2.34 -19.62 1.12
N SER A 239 -2.75 -20.63 0.35
CA SER A 239 -1.85 -21.71 -0.06
C SER A 239 -0.75 -21.16 -0.96
N LEU A 240 0.33 -21.93 -1.08
CA LEU A 240 1.43 -21.61 -1.99
C LEU A 240 0.96 -21.47 -3.44
N ALA A 241 -0.01 -22.28 -3.87
CA ALA A 241 -0.60 -22.22 -5.20
C ALA A 241 -1.41 -20.92 -5.41
N GLU A 242 -2.23 -20.55 -4.42
CA GLU A 242 -2.98 -19.28 -4.43
C GLU A 242 -2.05 -18.07 -4.47
N ALA A 243 -1.03 -18.04 -3.62
CA ALA A 243 -0.04 -16.97 -3.61
C ALA A 243 0.75 -16.87 -4.93
N SER A 244 1.11 -18.02 -5.52
CA SER A 244 1.77 -18.06 -6.84
C SER A 244 0.88 -17.50 -7.94
N LYS A 245 -0.43 -17.83 -7.92
CA LYS A 245 -1.41 -17.33 -8.88
C LYS A 245 -1.52 -15.80 -8.85
N LEU A 246 -1.44 -15.19 -7.65
CA LEU A 246 -1.45 -13.72 -7.54
C LEU A 246 -0.27 -13.06 -8.27
N MET A 247 0.87 -13.75 -8.37
CA MET A 247 2.08 -13.24 -9.02
C MET A 247 2.16 -13.54 -10.53
N GLU A 248 1.14 -14.19 -11.10
CA GLU A 248 1.10 -14.51 -12.53
C GLU A 248 0.94 -13.27 -13.41
N LYS A 249 1.41 -13.38 -14.66
CA LYS A 249 1.25 -12.31 -15.66
C LYS A 249 -0.24 -12.05 -15.91
N GLY A 250 -0.64 -10.79 -15.79
CA GLY A 250 -2.01 -10.34 -16.05
C GLY A 250 -2.86 -10.21 -14.80
N SER A 251 -2.35 -10.58 -13.61
CA SER A 251 -2.98 -10.30 -12.34
C SER A 251 -3.15 -8.78 -12.13
N VAL A 252 -4.32 -8.40 -11.62
CA VAL A 252 -4.67 -7.02 -11.29
C VAL A 252 -5.01 -6.98 -9.81
N LEU A 253 -4.21 -6.23 -9.04
CA LEU A 253 -4.28 -6.20 -7.58
C LEU A 253 -4.35 -4.75 -7.09
N THR A 254 -5.09 -4.54 -6.01
CA THR A 254 -5.12 -3.27 -5.26
C THR A 254 -4.07 -3.22 -4.15
N SER A 255 -3.32 -4.31 -3.98
CA SER A 255 -2.29 -4.50 -2.97
C SER A 255 -1.10 -3.54 -3.11
N PRO A 256 -0.46 -3.13 -2.00
CA PRO A 256 0.71 -2.27 -2.03
C PRO A 256 1.94 -2.99 -2.60
N PRO A 257 2.96 -2.26 -3.12
CA PRO A 257 4.19 -2.88 -3.63
C PRO A 257 4.94 -3.76 -2.62
N ALA A 258 4.85 -3.44 -1.32
CA ALA A 258 5.42 -4.24 -0.24
C ALA A 258 4.87 -5.68 -0.24
N PHE A 259 3.57 -5.83 -0.48
CA PHE A 259 2.91 -7.12 -0.60
C PHE A 259 3.46 -7.93 -1.79
N LEU A 260 3.51 -7.31 -2.97
CA LEU A 260 4.02 -7.96 -4.18
C LEU A 260 5.45 -8.47 -3.97
N PHE A 261 6.31 -7.62 -3.39
CA PHE A 261 7.69 -7.97 -3.11
C PHE A 261 7.79 -9.08 -2.05
N GLY A 262 7.05 -8.98 -0.94
CA GLY A 262 7.10 -9.95 0.15
C GLY A 262 6.65 -11.35 -0.29
N VAL A 263 5.55 -11.43 -1.04
CA VAL A 263 5.06 -12.70 -1.61
C VAL A 263 6.07 -13.28 -2.59
N LEU A 264 6.58 -12.49 -3.54
CA LEU A 264 7.57 -12.97 -4.50
C LEU A 264 8.88 -13.41 -3.83
N TRP A 265 9.36 -12.64 -2.85
CA TRP A 265 10.54 -12.98 -2.07
C TRP A 265 10.35 -14.30 -1.34
N PHE A 266 9.19 -14.48 -0.68
CA PHE A 266 8.87 -15.72 0.01
C PHE A 266 8.87 -16.92 -0.94
N LEU A 267 8.12 -16.82 -2.05
CA LEU A 267 8.02 -17.89 -3.05
C LEU A 267 9.39 -18.28 -3.63
N THR A 268 10.31 -17.32 -3.73
CA THR A 268 11.65 -17.55 -4.28
C THR A 268 12.65 -18.11 -3.26
N ASN A 269 12.54 -17.72 -1.98
CA ASN A 269 13.61 -17.92 -1.00
C ASN A 269 13.25 -18.81 0.19
N ARG A 270 11.96 -18.98 0.49
CA ARG A 270 11.47 -19.64 1.70
C ARG A 270 10.42 -20.71 1.44
N ALA A 271 9.62 -20.57 0.38
CA ALA A 271 8.60 -21.54 0.06
C ALA A 271 9.20 -22.96 -0.04
N PRO A 272 8.57 -23.96 0.60
CA PRO A 272 8.96 -25.35 0.46
C PRO A 272 9.04 -25.73 -1.02
N LYS A 273 10.11 -26.41 -1.40
CA LYS A 273 10.25 -26.94 -2.76
C LYS A 273 9.29 -28.11 -2.94
N ALA A 274 8.58 -28.11 -4.06
CA ALA A 274 7.76 -29.25 -4.50
C ALA A 274 8.63 -30.47 -4.81
#